data_AF-A0A7S2VQF7-F1
#
_entry.id   AF-A0A7S2VQF7-F1
#
_cell.length_a   1.000
_cell.length_b   1.000
_cell.length_c   1.000
_cell.angle_alpha   90.00
_cell.angle_beta   90.00
_cell.angle_gamma   90.00
#
_symmetry.space_group_name_H-M   'P 1'
#
loop_
_entity.id
_entity.type
_entity.pdbx_description
1 polymer ?
#
loop_
_entity_poly.entity_id
_entity_poly.type
_entity_poly.pdbx_seq_one_letter_code
_entity_poly.pdbx_strand_id
1 'polypeptide(L)'
;MVIGAQLCSAFQMVFEEKLLTGGPKTPAKKVVGMEGFWGCLIMAVVLTLMSTVVPGSDAGHYESAPEGLYMLAHSPALLALVPSYMCSVAVYSLTGIVVGKRMGTVVRCLVDSSRIVVVWAMNLFLYYYVSEDLGAPWAPHAWLTVLGFALLICGTLLYNEVLRAPGCLRRSAGGEACGQEEHSSA
;
A
#
# COMPACT_ATOMS: atom_id res chain seq x y z
N MET A 1 -18.25 -3.23 0.06
CA MET A 1 -17.34 -2.08 0.21
C MET A 1 -15.91 -2.39 -0.25
N VAL A 2 -15.36 -3.59 0.02
CA VAL A 2 -13.95 -3.92 -0.32
C VAL A 2 -13.62 -3.82 -1.82
N ILE A 3 -14.47 -4.39 -2.70
CA ILE A 3 -14.23 -4.33 -4.16
C ILE A 3 -14.25 -2.89 -4.68
N GLY A 4 -15.19 -2.07 -4.18
CA GLY A 4 -15.27 -0.65 -4.57
C GLY A 4 -14.05 0.15 -4.12
N ALA A 5 -13.55 -0.09 -2.91
CA ALA A 5 -12.32 0.53 -2.42
C ALA A 5 -11.11 0.13 -3.27
N GLN A 6 -10.96 -1.16 -3.59
CA GLN A 6 -9.87 -1.65 -4.44
C GLN A 6 -9.92 -1.06 -5.85
N LEU A 7 -11.11 -0.90 -6.42
CA LEU A 7 -11.29 -0.27 -7.73
C LEU A 7 -10.90 1.20 -7.70
N CYS A 8 -11.26 1.92 -6.65
CA CYS A 8 -10.84 3.31 -6.45
C CYS A 8 -9.31 3.42 -6.32
N SER A 9 -8.69 2.57 -5.51
CA SER A 9 -7.22 2.55 -5.34
C SER A 9 -6.48 2.20 -6.63
N ALA A 10 -7.01 1.26 -7.42
CA ALA A 10 -6.44 0.93 -8.73
C ALA A 10 -6.55 2.11 -9.70
N PHE A 11 -7.70 2.80 -9.72
CA PHE A 11 -7.87 4.01 -10.54
C PHE A 11 -6.90 5.12 -10.14
N GLN A 12 -6.73 5.38 -8.84
CA GLN A 12 -5.77 6.37 -8.34
C GLN A 12 -4.35 6.05 -8.81
N MET A 13 -3.94 4.79 -8.72
CA MET A 13 -2.61 4.34 -9.12
C MET A 13 -2.35 4.55 -10.62
N VAL A 14 -3.33 4.24 -11.48
CA VAL A 14 -3.24 4.50 -12.93
C VAL A 14 -3.23 6.00 -13.22
N PHE A 15 -4.05 6.78 -12.51
CA PHE A 15 -4.09 8.23 -12.66
C PHE A 15 -2.75 8.87 -12.28
N GLU A 16 -2.14 8.46 -11.16
CA GLU A 16 -0.81 8.90 -10.74
C GLU A 16 0.26 8.56 -11.79
N GLU A 17 0.26 7.35 -12.34
CA GLU A 17 1.20 6.94 -13.38
C GLU A 17 1.06 7.79 -14.64
N LYS A 18 -0.17 8.08 -15.08
CA LYS A 18 -0.45 8.94 -16.22
C LYS A 18 -0.05 10.39 -15.96
N LEU A 19 -0.28 10.90 -14.75
CA LEU A 19 0.06 12.27 -14.37
C LEU A 19 1.58 12.48 -14.26
N LEU A 20 2.31 11.42 -13.88
CA LEU A 20 3.78 11.42 -13.82
C LEU A 20 4.45 11.22 -15.20
N THR A 21 3.75 10.63 -16.17
CA THR A 21 4.27 10.30 -17.50
C THR A 21 3.82 11.27 -18.61
N GLY A 22 2.62 11.85 -18.49
CA GLY A 22 1.93 12.56 -19.58
C GLY A 22 2.03 14.10 -19.60
N GLY A 23 2.70 14.75 -18.63
CA GLY A 23 2.75 16.22 -18.54
C GLY A 23 4.14 16.80 -18.28
N PRO A 24 4.30 18.14 -18.28
CA PRO A 24 5.55 18.80 -17.88
C PRO A 24 5.93 18.31 -16.48
N LYS A 25 7.19 17.87 -16.32
CA LYS A 25 7.75 17.14 -15.17
C LYS A 25 7.26 17.68 -13.83
N THR A 26 6.08 17.25 -13.38
CA THR A 26 5.54 17.68 -12.09
C THR A 26 6.34 16.92 -11.04
N PRO A 27 7.01 17.61 -10.11
CA PRO A 27 7.84 16.93 -9.12
C PRO A 27 6.95 16.02 -8.29
N ALA A 28 7.27 14.71 -8.26
CA ALA A 28 6.52 13.68 -7.53
C ALA A 28 6.25 14.06 -6.06
N LYS A 29 7.17 14.83 -5.46
CA LYS A 29 7.05 15.37 -4.10
C LYS A 29 5.84 16.28 -3.90
N LYS A 30 5.41 17.03 -4.93
CA LYS A 30 4.26 17.94 -4.85
C LYS A 30 2.93 17.18 -4.95
N VAL A 31 2.89 16.11 -5.74
CA VAL A 31 1.69 15.28 -5.93
C VAL A 31 1.32 14.58 -4.62
N VAL A 32 2.28 13.90 -4.00
CA VAL A 32 2.04 13.20 -2.71
C VAL A 32 1.73 14.15 -1.56
N GLY A 33 2.33 15.35 -1.56
CA GLY A 33 2.01 16.38 -0.56
C GLY A 33 0.57 16.89 -0.70
N MET A 34 0.09 17.05 -1.94
CA MET A 34 -1.30 17.44 -2.22
C MET A 34 -2.29 16.35 -1.84
N GLU A 35 -1.95 15.09 -2.11
CA GLU A 35 -2.74 13.93 -1.72
C GLU A 35 -2.86 13.81 -0.19
N GLY A 36 -1.73 13.93 0.51
CA GLY A 36 -1.72 13.94 1.98
C GLY A 36 -2.53 15.09 2.55
N PHE A 37 -2.46 16.29 1.95
CA PHE A 37 -3.27 17.43 2.37
C PHE A 37 -4.78 17.18 2.22
N TRP A 38 -5.22 16.69 1.05
CA TRP A 38 -6.63 16.34 0.84
C TRP A 38 -7.07 15.16 1.72
N GLY A 39 -6.22 14.17 1.93
CA GLY A 39 -6.48 13.04 2.83
C GLY A 39 -6.68 13.49 4.27
N CYS A 40 -5.83 14.39 4.77
CA CYS A 40 -5.98 14.99 6.10
C CYS A 40 -7.27 15.82 6.19
N LEU A 41 -7.61 16.60 5.16
CA LEU A 41 -8.83 17.40 5.14
C LEU A 41 -10.09 16.53 5.15
N ILE A 42 -10.13 15.48 4.32
CA ILE A 42 -11.24 14.53 4.30
C ILE A 42 -11.36 13.81 5.64
N MET A 43 -10.23 13.37 6.24
CA MET A 43 -10.27 12.75 7.56
C MET A 43 -10.74 13.69 8.65
N ALA A 44 -10.35 14.98 8.63
CA ALA A 44 -10.84 15.96 9.60
C ALA A 44 -12.37 16.13 9.50
N VAL A 45 -12.92 16.15 8.28
CA VAL A 45 -14.37 16.21 8.06
C VAL A 45 -15.05 14.93 8.57
N VAL A 46 -14.53 13.75 8.22
CA VAL A 46 -15.10 12.46 8.66
C VAL A 46 -15.09 12.32 10.17
N LEU A 47 -13.98 12.68 10.84
CA LEU A 47 -13.89 12.66 12.31
C LEU A 47 -14.90 13.61 12.96
N THR A 48 -15.10 14.80 12.37
CA THR A 48 -16.09 15.77 12.87
C THR A 48 -17.53 15.29 12.65
N LEU A 49 -17.81 14.60 11.55
CA LEU A 49 -19.12 13.99 11.31
C LEU A 49 -19.38 12.80 12.24
N MET A 50 -18.37 11.96 12.48
CA MET A 50 -18.47 10.83 13.42
C MET A 50 -18.71 11.30 14.85
N SER A 51 -18.08 12.39 15.28
CA SER A 51 -18.31 12.95 16.61
C SER A 51 -19.71 13.55 16.76
N THR A 52 -20.25 14.20 15.74
CA THR A 52 -21.53 14.94 15.86
C THR A 52 -22.79 14.14 15.52
N VAL A 53 -22.70 13.13 14.65
CA VAL A 53 -23.87 12.39 14.14
C VAL A 53 -24.11 11.07 14.86
N VAL A 54 -23.08 10.45 15.43
CA VAL A 54 -23.18 9.13 16.07
C VAL A 54 -23.11 9.28 17.60
N PRO A 55 -24.24 9.11 18.32
CA PRO A 55 -24.22 9.13 19.77
C PRO A 55 -23.44 7.92 20.30
N GLY A 56 -22.36 8.18 21.03
CA GLY A 56 -21.50 7.16 21.63
C GLY A 56 -21.80 6.88 23.10
N SER A 57 -21.28 5.74 23.58
CA SER A 57 -21.48 5.23 24.94
C SER A 57 -20.79 6.07 26.03
N ASP A 58 -19.73 6.82 25.68
CA ASP A 58 -18.98 7.67 26.61
C ASP A 58 -19.22 9.15 26.28
N ALA A 59 -19.85 9.87 27.22
CA ALA A 59 -20.18 11.31 27.10
C ALA A 59 -20.92 11.74 25.81
N GLY A 60 -21.62 10.81 25.15
CA GLY A 60 -22.45 11.07 23.97
C GLY A 60 -21.71 11.10 22.62
N HIS A 61 -20.41 10.78 22.58
CA HIS A 61 -19.60 10.79 21.35
C HIS A 61 -18.85 9.45 21.18
N TYR A 62 -18.80 8.89 19.96
CA TYR A 62 -18.13 7.60 19.73
C TYR A 62 -16.61 7.73 19.64
N GLU A 63 -16.12 8.82 19.04
CA GLU A 63 -14.71 9.15 18.94
C GLU A 63 -14.56 10.68 18.88
N SER A 64 -13.90 11.27 19.90
CA SER A 64 -13.72 12.71 20.00
C SER A 64 -12.28 13.08 19.67
N ALA A 65 -12.08 13.74 18.52
CA ALA A 65 -10.78 14.30 18.13
C ALA A 65 -10.06 15.12 19.24
N PRO A 66 -10.74 16.00 20.02
CA PRO A 66 -10.07 16.73 21.10
C PRO A 66 -9.59 15.83 22.25
N GLU A 67 -10.32 14.77 22.56
CA GLU A 67 -9.94 13.82 23.63
C GLU A 67 -8.73 12.98 23.20
N GLY A 68 -8.72 12.53 21.93
CA GLY A 68 -7.55 11.84 21.36
C GLY A 68 -6.29 12.72 21.36
N LEU A 69 -6.43 14.02 21.05
CA LEU A 69 -5.33 14.97 21.15
C LEU A 69 -4.87 15.19 22.59
N TYR A 70 -5.80 15.19 23.55
CA TYR A 70 -5.47 15.29 24.98
C TYR A 70 -4.66 14.07 25.45
N MET A 71 -5.08 12.86 25.10
CA MET A 71 -4.34 11.63 25.41
C MET A 71 -2.96 11.59 24.75
N LEU A 72 -2.85 12.09 23.50
CA LEU A 72 -1.58 12.18 22.79
C LEU A 72 -0.61 13.17 23.46
N ALA A 73 -1.11 14.31 23.93
CA ALA A 73 -0.31 15.33 24.60
C ALA A 73 0.16 14.90 26.00
N HIS A 74 -0.63 14.08 26.70
CA HIS A 74 -0.34 13.69 28.08
C HIS A 74 0.51 12.41 28.22
N SER A 75 0.65 11.61 27.15
CA SER A 75 1.45 10.39 27.15
C SER A 75 2.73 10.54 26.33
N PRO A 76 3.93 10.57 26.97
CA PRO A 76 5.19 10.75 26.25
C PRO A 76 5.52 9.58 25.31
N ALA A 77 5.03 8.37 25.60
CA ALA A 77 5.20 7.22 24.73
C ALA A 77 4.42 7.38 23.42
N LEU A 78 3.16 7.83 23.49
CA LEU A 78 2.34 8.09 22.30
C LEU A 78 2.89 9.27 21.50
N LEU A 79 3.35 10.32 22.19
CA LEU A 79 3.93 11.50 21.56
C LEU A 79 5.20 11.18 20.75
N ALA A 80 5.96 10.14 21.11
CA ALA A 80 7.10 9.69 20.33
C ALA A 80 6.69 8.71 19.20
N LEU A 81 5.77 7.78 19.48
CA LEU A 81 5.36 6.72 18.55
C LEU A 81 4.54 7.24 17.38
N VAL A 82 3.61 8.17 17.61
CA VAL A 82 2.72 8.69 16.55
C VAL A 82 3.50 9.45 15.47
N PRO A 83 4.32 10.49 15.77
CA PRO A 83 5.05 11.20 14.73
C PRO A 83 6.12 10.34 14.06
N SER A 84 6.75 9.40 14.78
CA SER A 84 7.71 8.47 14.17
C SER A 84 7.03 7.50 13.19
N TYR A 85 5.83 7.02 13.52
CA TYR A 85 5.00 6.25 12.61
C TYR A 85 4.57 7.07 11.39
N MET A 86 4.07 8.30 11.58
CA MET A 86 3.69 9.19 10.47
C MET A 86 4.87 9.47 9.54
N CYS A 87 6.06 9.74 10.08
CA CYS A 87 7.28 9.93 9.32
C CYS A 87 7.63 8.68 8.49
N SER A 88 7.51 7.50 9.10
CA SER A 88 7.76 6.22 8.42
C SER A 88 6.81 6.00 7.24
N VAL A 89 5.51 6.27 7.43
CA VAL A 89 4.50 6.16 6.36
C VAL A 89 4.78 7.17 5.25
N ALA A 90 5.16 8.41 5.58
CA ALA A 90 5.50 9.43 4.59
C ALA A 90 6.72 9.03 3.74
N VAL A 91 7.77 8.53 4.38
CA VAL A 91 8.98 8.03 3.68
C VAL A 91 8.64 6.82 2.81
N TYR A 92 7.79 5.91 3.30
CA TYR A 92 7.33 4.75 2.53
C TYR A 92 6.56 5.20 1.27
N SER A 93 5.61 6.13 1.41
CA SER A 93 4.83 6.65 0.28
C SER A 93 5.71 7.38 -0.74
N LEU A 94 6.67 8.19 -0.29
CA LEU A 94 7.65 8.86 -1.16
C LEU A 94 8.52 7.85 -1.92
N THR A 95 9.07 6.87 -1.21
CA THR A 95 9.92 5.83 -1.79
C THR A 95 9.13 4.99 -2.78
N GLY A 96 7.88 4.63 -2.46
CA GLY A 96 6.99 3.90 -3.35
C GLY A 96 6.71 4.63 -4.66
N ILE A 97 6.56 5.97 -4.64
CA ILE A 97 6.33 6.75 -5.87
C ILE A 97 7.61 6.84 -6.71
N VAL A 98 8.76 7.01 -6.04
CA VAL A 98 10.06 7.05 -6.71
C VAL A 98 10.41 5.71 -7.36
N VAL A 99 10.14 4.59 -6.67
CA VAL A 99 10.35 3.23 -7.20
C VAL A 99 9.36 2.94 -8.32
N GLY A 100 8.07 3.27 -8.13
CA GLY A 100 7.04 3.11 -9.16
C GLY A 100 7.37 3.88 -10.46
N LYS A 101 7.97 5.07 -10.36
CA LYS A 101 8.43 5.82 -11.53
C LYS A 101 9.59 5.14 -12.28
N ARG A 102 10.45 4.37 -11.59
CA ARG A 102 11.62 3.72 -12.20
C ARG A 102 11.33 2.32 -12.73
N MET A 103 10.47 1.57 -12.03
CA MET A 103 10.25 0.13 -12.29
C MET A 103 8.79 -0.21 -12.65
N GLY A 104 7.91 0.79 -12.69
CA GLY A 104 6.50 0.65 -13.04
C GLY A 104 5.59 0.33 -11.87
N THR A 105 4.29 0.38 -12.15
CA THR A 105 3.19 0.19 -11.20
C THR A 105 3.19 -1.19 -10.54
N VAL A 106 3.66 -2.23 -11.24
CA VAL A 106 3.71 -3.60 -10.70
C VAL A 106 4.65 -3.72 -9.52
N VAL A 107 5.84 -3.12 -9.57
CA VAL A 107 6.79 -3.17 -8.44
C VAL A 107 6.25 -2.45 -7.21
N ARG A 108 5.47 -1.37 -7.40
CA ARG A 108 4.78 -0.70 -6.28
C ARG A 108 3.77 -1.65 -5.60
N CYS A 109 2.97 -2.37 -6.37
CA CYS A 109 2.04 -3.38 -5.83
C CYS A 109 2.77 -4.51 -5.09
N LEU A 110 3.94 -4.92 -5.56
CA LEU A 110 4.77 -5.93 -4.88
C LEU A 110 5.29 -5.42 -3.54
N VAL A 111 5.74 -4.17 -3.48
CA VAL A 111 6.19 -3.53 -2.23
C VAL A 111 5.02 -3.38 -1.24
N ASP A 112 3.83 -3.03 -1.72
CA ASP A 112 2.63 -2.98 -0.86
C ASP A 112 2.22 -4.36 -0.34
N SER A 113 2.37 -5.40 -1.15
CA SER A 113 2.12 -6.77 -0.75
C SER A 113 3.13 -7.26 0.29
N SER A 114 4.41 -6.89 0.14
CA SER A 114 5.48 -7.32 1.06
C SER A 114 5.30 -6.73 2.46
N ARG A 115 4.77 -5.50 2.58
CA ARG A 115 4.45 -4.89 3.88
C ARG A 115 3.52 -5.77 4.71
N ILE A 116 2.49 -6.35 4.09
CA ILE A 116 1.53 -7.22 4.79
C ILE A 116 2.22 -8.49 5.30
N VAL A 117 3.12 -9.07 4.50
CA VAL A 117 3.94 -10.22 4.89
C VAL A 117 4.81 -9.88 6.12
N VAL A 118 5.48 -8.73 6.08
CA VAL A 118 6.37 -8.28 7.16
C VAL A 118 5.58 -8.03 8.44
N VAL A 119 4.43 -7.37 8.38
CA VAL A 119 3.58 -7.11 9.55
C VAL A 119 3.11 -8.44 10.16
N TRP A 120 2.69 -9.40 9.33
CA TRP A 120 2.28 -10.71 9.82
C TRP A 120 3.44 -11.48 10.48
N ALA A 121 4.62 -11.47 9.85
CA ALA A 121 5.81 -12.11 10.40
C ALA A 121 6.24 -11.45 11.73
N MET A 122 6.17 -10.13 11.81
CA MET A 122 6.46 -9.39 13.05
C MET A 122 5.44 -9.71 14.14
N ASN A 123 4.15 -9.79 13.82
CA ASN A 123 3.10 -10.17 14.77
C ASN A 123 3.40 -11.55 15.41
N LEU A 124 3.82 -12.52 14.59
CA LEU A 124 4.20 -13.84 15.09
C LEU A 124 5.49 -13.81 15.90
N PHE A 125 6.49 -13.03 15.45
CA PHE A 125 7.75 -12.84 16.16
C PHE A 125 7.55 -12.23 17.55
N LEU A 126 6.70 -11.19 17.66
CA LEU A 126 6.36 -10.56 18.93
C LEU A 126 5.72 -11.55 19.92
N TYR A 127 4.82 -12.41 19.45
CA TYR A 127 4.18 -13.42 20.28
C TYR A 127 5.18 -14.44 20.86
N TYR A 128 6.11 -14.96 20.05
CA TYR A 128 7.05 -16.01 20.50
C TYR A 128 8.29 -15.49 21.22
N TYR A 129 8.79 -14.29 20.88
CA TYR A 129 10.09 -13.80 21.37
C TYR A 129 10.01 -12.63 22.35
N VAL A 130 8.92 -11.86 22.35
CA VAL A 130 8.81 -10.66 23.19
C VAL A 130 7.80 -10.85 24.31
N SER A 131 6.52 -11.06 24.00
CA SER A 131 5.44 -11.22 24.99
C SER A 131 4.16 -11.76 24.34
N GLU A 132 3.44 -12.65 25.04
CA GLU A 132 2.19 -13.22 24.54
C GLU A 132 1.06 -12.19 24.38
N ASP A 133 1.11 -11.06 25.11
CA ASP A 133 0.09 -10.00 25.07
C ASP A 133 0.22 -9.07 23.84
N LEU A 134 1.38 -9.06 23.17
CA LEU A 134 1.68 -8.12 22.07
C LEU A 134 1.41 -8.71 20.68
N GLY A 135 1.24 -10.02 20.57
CA GLY A 135 1.07 -10.70 19.29
C GLY A 135 -0.02 -11.77 19.32
N ALA A 136 -0.32 -12.34 18.16
CA ALA A 136 -1.29 -13.42 18.05
C ALA A 136 -0.61 -14.80 17.98
N PRO A 137 -1.10 -15.83 18.69
CA PRO A 137 -0.61 -17.18 18.55
C PRO A 137 -0.84 -17.72 17.14
N TRP A 138 -0.04 -18.73 16.77
CA TRP A 138 -0.25 -19.46 15.53
C TRP A 138 -1.63 -20.15 15.54
N ALA A 139 -2.58 -19.58 14.81
CA ALA A 139 -3.93 -20.11 14.70
C ALA A 139 -4.06 -21.06 13.49
N PRO A 140 -5.07 -21.95 13.45
CA PRO A 140 -5.26 -22.88 12.33
C PRO A 140 -5.39 -22.20 10.96
N HIS A 141 -5.93 -20.99 10.91
CA HIS A 141 -6.07 -20.20 9.68
C HIS A 141 -4.75 -19.60 9.18
N ALA A 142 -3.69 -19.58 10.00
CA ALA A 142 -2.36 -19.09 9.62
C ALA A 142 -1.77 -19.88 8.43
N TRP A 143 -2.13 -21.16 8.30
CA TRP A 143 -1.74 -21.99 7.15
C TRP A 143 -2.24 -21.43 5.82
N LEU A 144 -3.46 -20.86 5.79
CA LEU A 144 -4.02 -20.23 4.61
C LEU A 144 -3.28 -18.92 4.27
N THR A 145 -2.85 -18.18 5.30
CA THR A 145 -2.05 -16.96 5.13
C THR A 145 -0.67 -17.27 4.54
N VAL A 146 0.00 -18.31 5.05
CA VAL A 146 1.27 -18.78 4.49
C VAL A 146 1.12 -19.24 3.05
N LEU A 147 0.04 -19.96 2.73
CA LEU A 147 -0.28 -20.33 1.35
C LEU A 147 -0.46 -19.08 0.47
N GLY A 148 -1.14 -18.05 0.97
CA GLY A 148 -1.29 -16.77 0.29
C GLY A 148 0.05 -16.09 0.00
N PHE A 149 0.98 -16.09 0.96
CA PHE A 149 2.33 -15.54 0.75
C PHE A 149 3.14 -16.37 -0.24
N ALA A 150 3.06 -17.70 -0.18
CA ALA A 150 3.71 -18.58 -1.14
C ALA A 150 3.18 -18.35 -2.57
N LEU A 151 1.87 -18.17 -2.72
CA LEU A 151 1.24 -17.83 -4.00
C LEU A 151 1.70 -16.47 -4.52
N LEU A 152 1.81 -15.44 -3.66
CA LEU A 152 2.33 -14.13 -4.04
C LEU A 152 3.80 -14.20 -4.50
N ILE A 153 4.65 -14.94 -3.79
CA ILE A 153 6.06 -15.14 -4.19
C ILE A 153 6.12 -15.89 -5.53
N CYS A 154 5.35 -16.97 -5.68
CA CYS A 154 5.29 -17.73 -6.93
C CYS A 154 4.82 -16.87 -8.11
N GLY A 155 3.76 -16.08 -7.93
CA GLY A 155 3.26 -15.15 -8.94
C GLY A 155 4.29 -14.08 -9.30
N THR A 156 5.08 -13.61 -8.32
CA THR A 156 6.16 -12.64 -8.54
C THR A 156 7.31 -13.24 -9.33
N LEU A 157 7.70 -14.48 -9.03
CA LEU A 157 8.75 -15.20 -9.76
C LEU A 157 8.34 -15.52 -11.20
N LEU A 158 7.05 -15.81 -11.41
CA LEU A 158 6.49 -15.98 -12.75
C LEU A 158 6.47 -14.66 -13.53
N TYR A 159 6.06 -13.56 -12.90
CA TYR A 159 6.04 -12.23 -13.51
C TYR A 159 7.44 -11.75 -13.92
N ASN A 160 8.46 -12.04 -13.11
CA ASN A 160 9.84 -11.67 -13.42
C ASN A 160 10.52 -12.64 -14.42
N GLU A 161 9.78 -13.57 -15.04
CA GLU A 161 10.31 -14.58 -15.98
C GLU A 161 11.44 -15.46 -15.39
N VAL A 162 11.64 -15.41 -14.06
CA VAL A 162 12.65 -16.22 -13.35
C VAL A 162 12.27 -17.70 -13.40
N LEU A 163 10.97 -17.99 -13.35
CA LEU A 163 10.41 -19.30 -13.61
C LEU A 163 9.81 -19.30 -15.02
N ARG A 164 10.37 -20.11 -15.93
CA ARG A 164 9.74 -20.38 -17.23
C ARG A 164 8.36 -20.95 -16.98
N ALA A 165 7.32 -20.26 -17.43
CA ALA A 165 5.93 -20.69 -17.29
C ALA A 165 5.78 -22.15 -17.76
N PRO A 166 5.06 -23.02 -17.02
CA PRO A 166 4.68 -24.33 -17.53
C PRO A 166 3.94 -24.11 -18.85
N GLY A 167 4.27 -24.91 -19.88
CA GLY A 167 4.01 -24.63 -21.29
C GLY A 167 2.56 -24.34 -21.71
N CYS A 168 1.59 -24.47 -20.79
CA CYS A 168 0.18 -24.11 -20.96
C CYS A 168 -0.10 -22.60 -21.01
N LEU A 169 0.84 -21.72 -20.60
CA LEU A 169 0.73 -20.25 -20.71
C LEU A 169 1.63 -19.65 -21.79
N ARG A 170 2.22 -20.50 -22.66
CA ARG A 170 3.05 -20.06 -23.79
C ARG A 170 2.18 -19.27 -24.77
N ARG A 171 2.09 -17.96 -24.55
CA ARG A 171 1.56 -17.05 -25.57
C ARG A 171 2.49 -17.16 -26.76
N SER A 172 1.99 -17.75 -27.83
CA SER A 172 2.64 -17.78 -29.13
C SER A 172 2.67 -16.35 -29.66
N ALA A 173 3.60 -15.54 -29.17
CA ALA A 173 3.97 -14.24 -29.73
C ALA A 173 5.28 -14.36 -30.52
N GLY A 174 5.56 -15.54 -31.07
CA GLY A 174 6.51 -15.70 -32.16
C GLY A 174 5.73 -15.63 -33.46
N GLY A 175 5.58 -14.43 -34.03
CA GLY A 175 4.79 -14.28 -35.25
C GLY A 175 4.71 -12.92 -35.90
N GLU A 176 5.40 -11.85 -35.46
CA GLU A 176 5.48 -10.59 -36.24
C GLU A 176 6.86 -9.91 -36.09
N ALA A 177 7.93 -10.69 -36.22
CA ALA A 177 9.27 -10.17 -36.51
C ALA A 177 9.73 -10.74 -37.86
N CYS A 178 9.03 -10.39 -38.93
CA CYS A 178 9.51 -10.56 -40.30
C CYS A 178 8.85 -9.52 -41.20
N GLY A 179 9.52 -8.39 -41.43
CA GLY A 179 9.21 -7.49 -42.53
C GLY A 179 8.93 -6.03 -42.16
N GLN A 180 9.94 -5.32 -41.62
CA GLN A 180 10.10 -3.88 -41.89
C GLN A 180 11.51 -3.37 -41.53
N GLU A 181 12.54 -4.09 -41.96
CA GLU A 181 13.89 -3.53 -42.17
C GLU A 181 14.32 -3.89 -43.59
N GLU A 182 13.74 -3.22 -44.60
CA GLU A 182 14.33 -3.16 -45.96
C GLU A 182 13.79 -1.99 -46.82
N HIS A 183 13.54 -0.83 -46.21
CA HIS A 183 13.43 0.39 -47.03
C HIS A 183 14.00 1.61 -46.28
N SER A 184 15.32 1.62 -46.16
CA SER A 184 16.11 2.85 -46.29
C SER A 184 16.80 2.77 -47.66
N SER A 185 16.82 3.88 -48.39
CA SER A 185 17.40 4.09 -49.73
C SER A 185 16.46 3.94 -50.94
N ALA A 186 15.64 4.96 -51.17
CA ALA A 186 15.63 5.75 -52.41
C ALA A 186 14.76 7.01 -52.21
#